data_AF-A0A1T0BCX7-F1
#
_entry.id   AF-A0A1T0BCX7-F1
#
_cell.length_a   1.000
_cell.length_b   1.000
_cell.length_c   1.000
_cell.angle_alpha   90.00
_cell.angle_beta   90.00
_cell.angle_gamma   90.00
#
_symmetry.space_group_name_H-M   'P 1'
#
loop_
_entity.id
_entity.type
_entity.pdbx_description
1 polymer ?
#
loop_
_entity_poly.entity_id
_entity_poly.type
_entity_poly.pdbx_seq_one_letter_code
_entity_poly.pdbx_strand_id
1 'polypeptide(L)'
;MAQLTSDIIWLENETIKPPDGRVETVLKPKVYMRIRNNDLNAQGALLSGAKININADLVNNRGGIIAGRETLLINSENLHNLKGNLRSRHILVDTKQDILNMGEMRAEKTLSLKACGSITSRSELNGSENEQGNVKNIDRLAGMYITGDSEGVLALDIHNAFYYCNLFKKYN
;
A
#
# COMPACT_ATOMS: atom_id res chain seq x y z
N MET A 1 10.01 14.11 22.25
CA MET A 1 8.63 14.05 21.74
C MET A 1 7.91 12.94 22.50
N ALA A 2 6.72 13.21 23.04
CA ALA A 2 5.94 12.20 23.77
C ALA A 2 5.10 11.39 22.76
N GLN A 3 5.25 10.07 22.78
CA GLN A 3 4.45 9.14 21.98
C GLN A 3 3.41 8.49 22.88
N LEU A 4 2.19 8.30 22.37
CA LEU A 4 1.14 7.58 23.08
C LEU A 4 1.61 6.15 23.38
N THR A 5 1.52 5.72 24.63
CA THR A 5 1.86 4.34 25.05
C THR A 5 0.65 3.40 24.97
N SER A 6 -0.57 3.94 24.87
CA SER A 6 -1.84 3.22 24.69
C SER A 6 -2.82 4.06 23.88
N ASP A 7 -3.92 3.44 23.43
CA ASP A 7 -5.06 4.16 22.88
C ASP A 7 -5.72 4.98 24.01
N ILE A 8 -6.19 6.18 23.69
CA ILE A 8 -6.79 7.10 24.67
C ILE A 8 -8.12 7.61 24.12
N ILE A 9 -9.14 7.61 24.97
CA ILE A 9 -10.35 8.42 24.74
C ILE A 9 -10.19 9.69 25.59
N TRP A 10 -10.19 10.84 24.94
CA TRP A 10 -10.13 12.13 25.60
C TRP A 10 -11.47 12.83 25.44
N LEU A 11 -12.02 13.31 26.55
CA LEU A 11 -13.23 14.13 26.52
C LEU A 11 -12.83 15.59 26.38
N GLU A 12 -13.35 16.26 25.36
CA GLU A 12 -13.17 17.70 25.17
C GLU A 12 -14.49 18.43 25.35
N ASN A 13 -14.42 19.59 26.01
CA ASN A 13 -15.55 20.51 26.08
C ASN A 13 -15.83 21.09 24.68
N GLU A 14 -17.05 20.90 24.21
CA GLU A 14 -17.56 21.52 22.99
C GLU A 14 -18.86 22.25 23.30
N THR A 15 -18.91 23.54 22.95
CA THR A 15 -20.14 24.31 23.00
C THR A 15 -20.97 24.00 21.76
N ILE A 16 -22.14 23.42 21.96
CA ILE A 16 -23.10 23.13 20.89
C ILE A 16 -24.33 24.01 21.01
N LYS A 17 -25.01 24.22 19.89
CA LYS A 17 -26.32 24.87 19.84
C LYS A 17 -27.31 23.92 19.16
N PRO A 18 -28.03 23.08 19.92
CA PRO A 18 -29.01 22.16 19.35
C PRO A 18 -30.18 22.91 18.69
N PRO A 19 -31.03 22.21 17.91
CA PRO A 19 -32.15 22.81 17.18
C PRO A 19 -33.18 23.53 18.07
N ASP A 20 -33.21 23.25 19.37
CA ASP A 20 -34.03 23.91 20.37
C ASP A 20 -33.54 25.33 20.74
N GLY A 21 -32.39 25.75 20.20
CA GLY A 21 -31.84 27.09 20.34
C GLY A 21 -31.03 27.33 21.62
N ARG A 22 -30.95 26.36 22.53
CA ARG A 22 -30.13 26.44 23.75
C ARG A 22 -28.65 26.33 23.44
N VAL A 23 -27.81 26.89 24.32
CA VAL A 23 -26.35 26.75 24.22
C VAL A 23 -25.89 25.93 25.41
N GLU A 24 -25.25 24.80 25.14
CA GLU A 24 -24.80 23.87 26.17
C GLU A 24 -23.37 23.44 25.88
N THR A 25 -22.57 23.28 26.94
CA THR A 25 -21.22 22.71 26.85
C THR A 25 -21.32 21.22 27.13
N VAL A 26 -20.95 20.41 26.15
CA VAL A 26 -20.96 18.95 26.25
C VAL A 26 -19.55 18.39 26.16
N LEU A 27 -19.35 17.19 26.71
CA LEU A 27 -18.12 16.44 26.55
C LEU A 27 -18.24 15.54 25.33
N LYS A 28 -17.50 15.85 24.26
CA LYS A 28 -17.38 14.96 23.11
C LYS A 28 -16.20 14.01 23.27
N PRO A 29 -16.36 12.70 22.97
CA PRO A 29 -15.23 11.79 22.92
C PRO A 29 -14.40 12.04 21.66
N LYS A 30 -13.10 12.28 21.85
CA LYS A 30 -12.07 12.14 20.82
C LYS A 30 -11.25 10.89 21.09
N VAL A 31 -11.00 10.10 20.05
CA VAL A 31 -10.22 8.87 20.13
C VAL A 31 -8.83 9.11 19.54
N TYR A 32 -7.80 8.81 20.31
CA TYR A 32 -6.40 8.83 19.88
C TYR A 32 -5.89 7.40 19.82
N MET A 33 -5.50 6.96 18.64
CA MET A 33 -4.94 5.63 18.43
C MET A 33 -3.41 5.66 18.51
N ARG A 34 -2.84 4.67 19.20
CA ARG A 34 -1.41 4.43 19.22
C ARG A 34 -0.97 3.81 17.90
N ILE A 35 -0.19 4.56 17.13
CA ILE A 35 0.49 4.03 15.94
C ILE A 35 1.62 3.09 16.38
N ARG A 36 1.53 1.81 16.05
CA ARG A 36 2.58 0.80 16.24
C ARG A 36 3.49 0.78 15.01
N ASN A 37 4.71 0.25 15.18
CA ASN A 37 5.56 -0.08 14.04
C ASN A 37 4.78 -1.01 13.10
N ASN A 38 4.66 -0.61 11.82
CA ASN A 38 3.84 -1.21 10.76
C ASN A 38 2.36 -0.82 10.66
N ASP A 39 1.81 0.00 11.57
CA ASP A 39 0.44 0.54 11.43
C ASP A 39 0.42 1.66 10.38
N LEU A 40 1.43 2.52 10.44
CA LEU A 40 1.74 3.55 9.47
C LEU A 40 3.27 3.58 9.35
N ASN A 41 3.79 3.60 8.12
CA ASN A 41 5.21 3.86 7.96
C ASN A 41 5.45 5.37 8.18
N ALA A 42 6.67 5.72 8.59
CA ALA A 42 7.05 7.11 8.87
C ALA A 42 7.06 8.03 7.62
N GLN A 43 6.52 7.56 6.49
CA GLN A 43 6.42 8.27 5.21
C GLN A 43 4.99 8.81 4.92
N GLY A 44 4.00 8.50 5.77
CA GLY A 44 2.90 9.44 6.07
C GLY A 44 1.58 9.34 5.28
N ALA A 45 1.39 8.40 4.36
CA ALA A 45 0.12 8.25 3.63
C ALA A 45 -0.49 6.85 3.76
N LEU A 46 -1.76 6.77 4.18
CA LEU A 46 -2.56 5.54 4.22
C LEU A 46 -3.82 5.70 3.37
N LEU A 47 -3.96 4.82 2.39
CA LEU A 47 -5.23 4.55 1.72
C LEU A 47 -5.75 3.21 2.23
N SER A 48 -6.90 3.19 2.90
CA SER A 48 -7.47 1.95 3.44
C SER A 48 -8.97 1.82 3.17
N GLY A 49 -9.44 0.59 3.04
CA GLY A 49 -10.85 0.29 2.80
C GLY A 49 -11.14 -1.20 2.87
N ALA A 50 -12.41 -1.60 2.92
CA ALA A 50 -12.77 -3.01 2.89
C ALA A 50 -12.41 -3.66 1.54
N LYS A 51 -12.73 -2.96 0.44
CA LYS A 51 -12.34 -3.30 -0.93
C LYS A 51 -11.86 -2.02 -1.60
N ILE A 52 -10.73 -2.07 -2.27
CA ILE A 52 -10.16 -0.94 -3.01
C ILE A 52 -10.06 -1.35 -4.48
N ASN A 53 -10.55 -0.50 -5.38
CA ASN A 53 -10.40 -0.65 -6.82
C ASN A 53 -9.73 0.62 -7.36
N ILE A 54 -8.54 0.48 -7.93
CA ILE A 54 -7.77 1.57 -8.52
C ILE A 54 -7.74 1.36 -10.03
N ASN A 55 -8.23 2.35 -10.78
CA ASN A 55 -8.10 2.42 -12.23
C ASN A 55 -7.38 3.73 -12.55
N ALA A 56 -6.14 3.65 -13.01
CA ALA A 56 -5.30 4.82 -13.25
C ALA A 56 -4.23 4.49 -14.27
N ASP A 57 -3.72 5.48 -15.01
CA ASP A 57 -2.62 5.22 -15.93
C ASP A 57 -1.35 4.78 -15.18
N LEU A 58 -1.03 5.48 -14.09
CA LEU A 58 0.11 5.18 -13.23
C LEU A 58 -0.34 5.10 -11.77
N VAL A 59 0.00 3.99 -11.11
CA VAL A 59 -0.03 3.89 -9.65
C VAL A 59 1.39 4.01 -9.12
N ASN A 60 1.68 5.10 -8.41
CA ASN A 60 3.01 5.37 -7.86
C ASN A 60 2.97 5.49 -6.33
N ASN A 61 3.13 4.36 -5.64
CA ASN A 61 3.13 4.31 -4.19
C ASN A 61 4.55 4.54 -3.65
N ARG A 62 4.87 5.79 -3.30
CA ARG A 62 6.20 6.21 -2.81
C ARG A 62 6.23 6.25 -1.28
N GLY A 63 6.50 5.12 -0.66
CA GLY A 63 6.52 5.04 0.79
C GLY A 63 5.15 5.09 1.45
N GLY A 64 4.02 5.02 0.72
CA GLY A 64 2.70 4.96 1.34
C GLY A 64 2.26 3.53 1.67
N ILE A 65 1.13 3.40 2.38
CA ILE A 65 0.43 2.13 2.60
C ILE A 65 -0.90 2.14 1.84
N ILE A 66 -1.15 1.11 1.04
CA ILE A 66 -2.46 0.84 0.41
C ILE A 66 -2.97 -0.49 0.98
N ALA A 67 -4.01 -0.42 1.81
CA ALA A 67 -4.51 -1.54 2.60
C ALA A 67 -6.00 -1.82 2.32
N GLY A 68 -6.27 -2.82 1.49
CA GLY A 68 -7.63 -3.34 1.27
C GLY A 68 -7.89 -4.51 2.21
N ARG A 69 -8.84 -4.46 3.16
CA ARG A 69 -9.05 -5.58 4.09
C ARG A 69 -9.34 -6.90 3.38
N GLU A 70 -10.25 -6.87 2.40
CA GLU A 70 -10.66 -8.05 1.63
C GLU A 70 -9.98 -8.12 0.27
N THR A 71 -9.96 -7.00 -0.46
CA THR A 71 -9.48 -6.98 -1.84
C THR A 71 -8.82 -5.65 -2.17
N LEU A 72 -7.67 -5.73 -2.82
CA LEU A 72 -7.01 -4.64 -3.52
C LEU A 72 -6.91 -5.04 -5.00
N LEU A 73 -7.73 -4.39 -5.83
CA LEU A 73 -7.69 -4.51 -7.28
C LEU A 73 -7.00 -3.28 -7.86
N ILE A 74 -5.98 -3.49 -8.70
CA ILE A 74 -5.27 -2.42 -9.40
C ILE A 74 -5.27 -2.74 -10.89
N ASN A 75 -5.89 -1.88 -11.68
CA ASN A 75 -5.79 -1.88 -13.14
C ASN A 75 -5.05 -0.61 -13.56
N SER A 76 -3.89 -0.74 -14.20
CA SER A 76 -3.09 0.42 -14.59
C SER A 76 -2.27 0.21 -15.86
N GLU A 77 -1.65 1.27 -16.39
CA GLU A 77 -0.57 1.05 -17.36
C GLU A 77 0.69 0.59 -16.63
N ASN A 78 1.08 1.28 -15.56
CA ASN A 78 2.25 0.92 -14.74
C ASN A 78 1.92 0.94 -13.25
N LEU A 79 2.52 0.01 -12.51
CA LEU A 79 2.52 0.00 -11.04
C LEU A 79 3.95 0.15 -10.51
N HIS A 80 4.20 1.25 -9.80
CA HIS A 80 5.45 1.51 -9.09
C HIS A 80 5.18 1.49 -7.57
N ASN A 81 5.57 0.41 -6.89
CA ASN A 81 5.56 0.32 -5.43
C ASN A 81 6.96 0.63 -4.90
N LEU A 82 7.28 1.92 -4.74
CA LEU A 82 8.61 2.42 -4.42
C LEU A 82 8.71 2.66 -2.91
N LYS A 83 9.38 1.78 -2.16
CA LYS A 83 9.40 1.84 -0.68
C LYS A 83 8.01 1.75 -0.03
N GLY A 84 6.95 1.48 -0.80
CA GLY A 84 5.57 1.41 -0.33
C GLY A 84 5.17 0.04 0.22
N ASN A 85 3.97 -0.04 0.81
CA ASN A 85 3.37 -1.28 1.29
C ASN A 85 1.98 -1.49 0.69
N LEU A 86 1.79 -2.58 -0.05
CA LEU A 86 0.46 -3.03 -0.51
C LEU A 86 0.02 -4.20 0.35
N ARG A 87 -1.14 -4.11 0.99
CA ARG A 87 -1.67 -5.16 1.87
C ARG A 87 -3.12 -5.49 1.55
N SER A 88 -3.44 -6.78 1.46
CA SER A 88 -4.83 -7.23 1.40
C SER A 88 -4.99 -8.71 1.70
N ARG A 89 -6.21 -9.19 1.93
CA ARG A 89 -6.48 -10.63 1.81
C ARG A 89 -6.25 -11.12 0.39
N HIS A 90 -6.69 -10.35 -0.61
CA HIS A 90 -6.42 -10.60 -2.03
C HIS A 90 -5.87 -9.35 -2.72
N ILE A 91 -4.67 -9.45 -3.29
CA ILE A 91 -4.08 -8.43 -4.17
C ILE A 91 -4.14 -8.97 -5.60
N LEU A 92 -4.86 -8.27 -6.46
CA LEU A 92 -5.00 -8.55 -7.88
C LEU A 92 -4.52 -7.33 -8.67
N VAL A 93 -3.47 -7.48 -9.45
CA VAL A 93 -2.89 -6.40 -10.26
C VAL A 93 -2.88 -6.83 -11.72
N ASP A 94 -3.41 -5.98 -12.59
CA ASP A 94 -3.31 -6.11 -14.04
C ASP A 94 -2.72 -4.82 -14.63
N THR A 95 -1.52 -4.91 -15.21
CA THR A 95 -0.85 -3.77 -15.85
C THR A 95 -0.66 -3.96 -17.35
N LYS A 96 -0.94 -2.91 -18.12
CA LYS A 96 -0.66 -2.88 -19.58
C LYS A 96 0.83 -2.79 -19.91
N GLN A 97 1.66 -2.42 -18.95
CA GLN A 97 3.12 -2.36 -19.05
C GLN A 97 3.72 -3.01 -17.81
N ASP A 98 4.46 -2.26 -16.99
CA ASP A 98 5.36 -2.81 -16.00
C ASP A 98 4.82 -2.78 -14.56
N ILE A 99 5.23 -3.78 -13.79
CA ILE A 99 5.13 -3.80 -12.33
C ILE A 99 6.54 -3.71 -11.76
N LEU A 100 6.82 -2.61 -11.06
CA LEU A 100 8.05 -2.41 -10.30
C LEU A 100 7.75 -2.41 -8.80
N ASN A 101 8.25 -3.43 -8.11
CA ASN A 101 8.21 -3.54 -6.66
C ASN A 101 9.60 -3.27 -6.06
N MET A 102 9.75 -2.15 -5.37
CA MET A 102 10.89 -1.82 -4.51
C MET A 102 10.42 -1.58 -3.06
N GLY A 103 9.31 -2.20 -2.70
CA GLY A 103 8.71 -2.18 -1.38
C GLY A 103 8.12 -3.55 -1.08
N GLU A 104 7.04 -3.58 -0.32
CA GLU A 104 6.42 -4.83 0.08
C GLU A 104 5.01 -4.96 -0.49
N MET A 105 4.69 -6.17 -0.94
CA MET A 105 3.34 -6.61 -1.26
C MET A 105 3.04 -7.82 -0.39
N ARG A 106 2.03 -7.73 0.48
CA ARG A 106 1.59 -8.82 1.36
C ARG A 106 0.13 -9.14 1.09
N ALA A 107 -0.11 -10.33 0.58
CA ALA A 107 -1.45 -10.88 0.52
C ALA A 107 -1.65 -11.95 1.60
N GLU A 108 -2.84 -12.08 2.17
CA GLU A 108 -3.10 -13.22 3.07
C GLU A 108 -3.39 -14.50 2.29
N LYS A 109 -4.07 -14.39 1.13
CA LYS A 109 -4.57 -15.53 0.35
C LYS A 109 -4.15 -15.55 -1.10
N THR A 110 -4.22 -14.41 -1.78
CA THR A 110 -3.90 -14.35 -3.22
C THR A 110 -3.09 -13.11 -3.52
N LEU A 111 -1.92 -13.30 -4.10
CA LEU A 111 -1.15 -12.25 -4.76
C LEU A 111 -1.04 -12.66 -6.23
N SER A 112 -1.86 -12.04 -7.08
CA SER A 112 -1.81 -12.25 -8.53
C SER A 112 -1.35 -10.97 -9.19
N LEU A 113 -0.19 -11.04 -9.84
CA LEU A 113 0.40 -9.94 -10.59
C LEU A 113 0.44 -10.34 -12.06
N LYS A 114 -0.29 -9.60 -12.88
CA LYS A 114 -0.29 -9.74 -14.32
C LYS A 114 0.27 -8.48 -14.94
N ALA A 115 1.26 -8.64 -15.81
CA ALA A 115 1.88 -7.56 -16.55
C ALA A 115 2.04 -7.94 -18.01
N CYS A 116 1.83 -6.98 -18.90
CA CYS A 116 2.14 -7.12 -20.32
C CYS A 116 3.63 -6.83 -20.64
N GLY A 117 4.28 -6.00 -19.81
CA GLY A 117 5.71 -5.69 -19.92
C GLY A 117 6.53 -6.63 -19.05
N SER A 118 6.92 -6.14 -17.87
CA SER A 118 7.77 -6.87 -16.92
C SER A 118 7.21 -6.85 -15.50
N ILE A 119 7.59 -7.85 -14.70
CA ILE A 119 7.39 -7.85 -13.24
C ILE A 119 8.77 -7.89 -12.61
N THR A 120 9.16 -6.79 -11.96
CA THR A 120 10.47 -6.66 -11.30
C THR A 120 10.27 -6.43 -9.81
N SER A 121 10.90 -7.28 -8.98
CA SER A 121 10.99 -7.07 -7.54
C SER A 121 12.46 -6.95 -7.14
N ARG A 122 12.87 -5.79 -6.62
CA ARG A 122 14.28 -5.56 -6.24
C ARG A 122 14.42 -4.73 -4.98
N SER A 123 15.29 -5.18 -4.09
CA SER A 123 15.68 -4.40 -2.92
C SER A 123 16.50 -3.18 -3.32
N GLU A 124 16.42 -2.15 -2.48
CA GLU A 124 17.28 -0.98 -2.59
C GLU A 124 18.52 -1.19 -1.75
N LEU A 125 19.68 -1.00 -2.37
CA LEU A 125 20.98 -1.10 -1.71
C LEU A 125 21.50 0.32 -1.53
N ASN A 126 21.98 0.61 -0.32
CA ASN A 126 22.76 1.81 -0.07
C ASN A 126 24.21 1.37 0.15
N GLY A 127 25.15 2.10 -0.41
CA GLY A 127 26.54 1.70 -0.36
C GLY A 127 27.48 2.87 -0.51
N SER A 128 28.66 2.71 0.07
CA SER A 128 29.76 3.66 -0.03
C SER A 128 30.93 2.95 -0.70
N GLU A 129 31.51 3.64 -1.68
CA GLU A 129 32.70 3.21 -2.42
C GLU A 129 33.81 4.21 -2.12
N ASN A 130 34.97 3.71 -1.69
CA ASN A 130 36.18 4.48 -1.56
C ASN A 130 37.37 3.68 -2.09
N GLU A 131 38.54 4.30 -2.19
CA GLU A 131 39.76 3.67 -2.72
C GLU A 131 40.20 2.41 -1.95
N GLN A 132 39.69 2.20 -0.73
CA GLN A 132 40.01 1.06 0.13
C GLN A 132 38.96 -0.06 0.10
N GLY A 133 37.82 0.14 -0.57
CA GLY A 133 36.82 -0.91 -0.78
C GLY A 133 35.39 -0.43 -0.89
N ASN A 134 34.52 -1.41 -1.13
CA ASN A 134 33.10 -1.22 -1.43
C ASN A 134 32.24 -1.87 -0.35
N VAL A 135 31.41 -1.07 0.33
CA VAL A 135 30.40 -1.59 1.26
C VAL A 135 29.03 -1.37 0.65
N LYS A 136 28.24 -2.44 0.53
CA LYS A 136 26.82 -2.37 0.14
C LYS A 136 25.98 -2.97 1.26
N ASN A 137 25.04 -2.19 1.77
CA ASN A 137 24.04 -2.60 2.74
C ASN A 137 22.65 -2.60 2.08
N ILE A 138 21.78 -3.50 2.52
CA ILE A 138 20.37 -3.46 2.13
C ILE A 138 19.71 -2.30 2.88
N ASP A 139 19.31 -1.26 2.15
CA ASP A 139 18.57 -0.13 2.71
C ASP A 139 17.10 -0.50 2.91
N ARG A 140 16.51 -1.17 1.91
CA ARG A 140 15.12 -1.64 2.02
C ARG A 140 14.90 -2.91 1.22
N LEU A 141 14.37 -3.92 1.90
CA LEU A 141 14.01 -5.20 1.29
C LEU A 141 12.75 -5.03 0.45
N ALA A 142 12.80 -5.46 -0.80
CA ALA A 142 11.58 -5.67 -1.58
C ALA A 142 11.10 -7.11 -1.39
N GLY A 143 9.79 -7.28 -1.25
CA GLY A 143 9.22 -8.60 -1.02
C GLY A 143 7.78 -8.73 -1.46
N MET A 144 7.43 -9.96 -1.85
CA MET A 144 6.10 -10.40 -2.22
C MET A 144 5.79 -11.62 -1.37
N TYR A 145 4.76 -11.53 -0.53
CA TYR A 145 4.50 -12.52 0.50
C TYR A 145 3.04 -12.97 0.48
N ILE A 146 2.83 -14.26 0.72
CA ILE A 146 1.57 -14.82 1.18
C ILE A 146 1.72 -15.09 2.69
N THR A 147 0.86 -14.51 3.51
CA THR A 147 1.02 -14.53 4.98
C THR A 147 -0.12 -15.15 5.76
N GLY A 148 -1.20 -15.58 5.11
CA GLY A 148 -2.30 -16.25 5.81
C GLY A 148 -1.96 -17.70 6.15
N ASP A 149 -2.58 -18.25 7.20
CA ASP A 149 -2.40 -19.64 7.68
C ASP A 149 -2.96 -20.71 6.71
N SER A 150 -3.58 -20.24 5.63
CA SER A 150 -4.14 -20.94 4.48
C SER A 150 -3.13 -21.54 3.51
N GLU A 151 -3.48 -22.57 2.72
CA GLU A 151 -3.00 -22.59 1.34
C GLU A 151 -3.38 -21.28 0.65
N GLY A 152 -2.40 -20.64 0.01
CA GLY A 152 -2.55 -19.38 -0.70
C GLY A 152 -1.73 -19.39 -1.98
N VAL A 153 -2.07 -18.48 -2.89
CA VAL A 153 -1.54 -18.47 -4.26
C VAL A 153 -0.74 -17.20 -4.50
N LEU A 154 0.52 -17.38 -4.91
CA LEU A 154 1.33 -16.35 -5.55
C LEU A 154 1.42 -16.70 -7.04
N ALA A 155 0.83 -15.86 -7.90
CA ALA A 155 0.86 -16.02 -9.34
C ALA A 155 1.48 -14.78 -9.98
N LEU A 156 2.55 -14.98 -10.74
CA LEU A 156 3.22 -13.95 -11.53
C LEU A 156 3.07 -14.32 -12.99
N ASP A 157 2.43 -13.47 -13.76
CA ASP A 157 2.10 -13.73 -15.16
C ASP A 157 2.57 -12.57 -16.03
N ILE A 158 3.51 -12.85 -16.92
CA ILE A 158 3.93 -11.94 -17.97
C ILE A 158 3.27 -12.40 -19.26
N HIS A 159 2.20 -11.72 -19.67
CA HIS A 159 1.46 -12.06 -20.89
C HIS A 159 2.26 -11.62 -22.12
N ASN A 160 3.06 -12.51 -22.68
CA ASN A 160 3.86 -12.26 -23.88
C ASN A 160 3.06 -12.41 -25.21
N ALA A 161 1.74 -12.57 -25.12
CA ALA A 161 0.88 -12.69 -26.29
C ALA A 161 0.59 -11.29 -26.87
N PHE A 162 1.42 -10.89 -27.84
CA PHE A 162 1.40 -9.65 -28.64
C PHE A 162 0.00 -9.10 -29.06
N TYR A 163 -1.06 -9.91 -29.01
CA TYR A 163 -2.41 -9.56 -29.46
C TYR A 163 -3.34 -8.95 -28.38
N TYR A 164 -3.20 -9.29 -27.09
CA TYR A 164 -4.17 -8.85 -26.08
C TYR A 164 -3.80 -7.54 -25.37
N CYS A 165 -2.51 -7.26 -25.20
CA CYS A 165 -2.04 -6.02 -24.56
C CYS A 165 -2.37 -4.74 -25.36
N ASN A 166 -2.70 -4.88 -26.66
CA ASN A 166 -3.01 -3.77 -27.57
C ASN A 166 -4.52 -3.52 -27.80
N LEU A 167 -5.43 -4.42 -27.37
CA LEU A 167 -6.87 -4.26 -27.64
C LEU A 167 -7.52 -3.13 -26.84
N PHE A 168 -6.95 -2.74 -25.69
CA PHE A 168 -7.41 -1.59 -24.90
C PHE A 168 -6.91 -0.24 -25.41
N LYS A 169 -6.09 -0.18 -26.46
CA LYS A 169 -5.62 1.07 -27.08
C LYS A 169 -6.55 1.62 -28.17
N LYS A 170 -7.56 0.85 -28.62
CA LYS A 170 -8.34 1.17 -29.83
C LYS A 170 -9.78 1.65 -29.61
N TYR A 171 -10.24 1.81 -28.36
CA TYR A 171 -11.64 2.14 -28.06
C TYR A 171 -11.85 3.30 -27.07
N ASN A 172 -10.98 4.31 -27.06
CA ASN A 172 -11.28 5.63 -26.47
C ASN A 172 -10.81 6.72 -27.43
#